data_AF-A0A5N5MXG1-F1
#
_entry.id   AF-A0A5N5MXG1-F1
#
_cell.length_a   1.000
_cell.length_b   1.000
_cell.length_c   1.000
_cell.angle_alpha   90.00
_cell.angle_beta   90.00
_cell.angle_gamma   90.00
#
_symmetry.space_group_name_H-M   'P 1'
#
loop_
_entity.id
_entity.type
_entity.pdbx_description
1 polymer ?
#
loop_
_entity_poly.entity_id
_entity_poly.type
_entity_poly.pdbx_seq_one_letter_code
_entity_poly.pdbx_strand_id
1 'polypeptide(L)'
;HLLTQKRCTCFITHLYTHTHTQRHTHTHTHTHTHCSVMAQNGITENGEAQNVSLPQPQKISDIKHTKLFINNEWHCSVKGKTFPTFNPATGVKLCDVQEADKADVDKAVEAARAALKQGSAWRRMDASSRGRLLNVLADLLERERSLLATMETMDTGKPFLQSFFVDLEGSIKTLRYYAGWADKIHGKTMPVDDNFLCFTKHEPIGVCGAIIPWNFPLLMFMWKIAPALCCGNTVVIKPAEETPLTALHVGALIKEAGFPPGVVNIVPGFGPTAGAAIASHMGIDKVAFTGSTEVGQLIKEAAAKSNLKRVTLELGGKNPCIVFADSDLQLAVQEAQKGAFYNQGQCCTAASRVFVEECVYDEFVRLSIESAKRIVTGDPMDPENDTRPAD
;
A
#
# COMPACT_ATOMS: atom_id res chain seq x y z
N HIS A 1 -0.22 -40.67 -25.89
CA HIS A 1 0.84 -39.95 -26.62
C HIS A 1 0.21 -38.87 -27.49
N LEU A 2 0.19 -37.63 -27.00
CA LEU A 2 -0.34 -36.47 -27.73
C LEU A 2 0.74 -35.39 -27.72
N LEU A 3 1.26 -35.13 -28.91
CA LEU A 3 2.28 -34.15 -29.22
C LEU A 3 1.69 -32.73 -29.23
N THR A 4 2.28 -31.89 -28.39
CA THR A 4 2.65 -30.49 -28.62
C THR A 4 2.22 -29.83 -29.94
N GLN A 5 1.44 -28.76 -29.83
CA GLN A 5 1.71 -27.52 -30.57
C GLN A 5 1.28 -26.31 -29.73
N LYS A 6 2.29 -25.62 -29.19
CA LYS A 6 2.17 -24.29 -28.58
C LYS A 6 1.99 -23.27 -29.71
N ARG A 7 0.89 -22.52 -29.69
CA ARG A 7 0.82 -21.17 -30.28
C ARG A 7 0.11 -20.26 -29.28
N CYS A 8 0.90 -19.55 -28.48
CA CYS A 8 0.44 -18.38 -27.75
C CYS A 8 0.57 -17.18 -28.70
N THR A 9 -0.55 -16.73 -29.26
CA THR A 9 -0.64 -15.43 -29.93
C THR A 9 -0.98 -14.40 -28.85
N CYS A 10 0.02 -13.61 -28.44
CA CYS A 10 -0.16 -12.49 -27.54
C CYS A 10 -0.64 -11.30 -28.36
N PHE A 11 -1.93 -10.95 -28.26
CA PHE A 11 -2.46 -9.71 -28.82
C PHE A 11 -2.08 -8.55 -27.89
N ILE A 12 -1.03 -7.82 -28.25
CA ILE A 12 -0.73 -6.50 -27.71
C ILE A 12 -1.44 -5.50 -28.62
N THR A 13 -2.57 -4.97 -28.19
CA THR A 13 -3.24 -3.86 -28.88
C THR A 13 -2.63 -2.56 -28.38
N HIS A 14 -1.79 -1.93 -29.20
CA HIS A 14 -1.36 -0.55 -29.05
C HIS A 14 -2.56 0.39 -29.25
N LEU A 15 -2.86 1.24 -28.27
CA LEU A 15 -3.58 2.49 -28.51
C LEU A 15 -2.55 3.58 -28.84
N TYR A 16 -2.34 3.81 -30.14
CA TYR A 16 -1.81 5.06 -30.67
C TYR A 16 -2.99 6.03 -30.82
N THR A 17 -3.03 7.09 -30.02
CA THR A 17 -3.87 8.26 -30.31
C THR A 17 -3.01 9.28 -31.06
N HIS A 18 -3.36 9.48 -32.33
CA HIS A 18 -2.85 10.57 -33.16
C HIS A 18 -3.23 11.92 -32.54
N THR A 19 -2.25 12.71 -32.15
CA THR A 19 -2.40 14.17 -31.99
C THR A 19 -1.65 14.87 -33.11
N HIS A 20 -2.38 15.67 -33.88
CA HIS A 20 -1.87 16.49 -34.97
C HIS A 20 -0.83 17.49 -34.46
N THR A 21 0.33 17.48 -35.09
CA THR A 21 1.42 18.46 -34.92
C THR A 21 1.06 19.73 -35.67
N GLN A 22 0.87 20.84 -34.95
CA GLN A 22 1.06 22.19 -35.50
C GLN A 22 2.41 22.71 -35.01
N ARG A 23 3.32 22.97 -35.95
CA ARG A 23 4.63 23.58 -35.72
C ARG A 23 4.46 25.06 -35.46
N HIS A 24 4.82 25.52 -34.26
CA HIS A 24 5.22 26.90 -34.04
C HIS A 24 6.71 26.93 -33.66
N THR A 25 7.47 27.62 -34.49
CA THR A 25 8.89 27.92 -34.31
C THR A 25 9.07 28.95 -33.20
N HIS A 26 9.69 28.56 -32.10
CA HIS A 26 10.30 29.51 -31.16
C HIS A 26 11.73 29.06 -30.82
N THR A 27 12.64 30.01 -30.99
CA THR A 27 14.06 29.98 -30.68
C THR A 27 14.30 29.73 -29.19
N HIS A 28 15.04 28.67 -28.85
CA HIS A 28 15.52 28.40 -27.48
C HIS A 28 16.93 28.97 -27.28
N THR A 29 17.03 29.95 -26.39
CA THR A 29 18.28 30.29 -25.66
C THR A 29 18.41 29.37 -24.45
N HIS A 30 19.59 28.76 -24.30
CA HIS A 30 19.97 27.91 -23.17
C HIS A 30 20.05 28.71 -21.86
N THR A 31 19.41 28.21 -20.81
CA THR A 31 19.81 28.45 -19.41
C THR A 31 19.52 27.21 -18.58
N HIS A 32 20.59 26.60 -18.08
CA HIS A 32 20.59 25.58 -17.03
C HIS A 32 20.01 26.16 -15.73
N THR A 33 19.06 25.47 -15.08
CA THR A 33 18.85 25.63 -13.64
C THR A 33 18.22 24.38 -13.02
N HIS A 34 18.78 24.01 -11.87
CA HIS A 34 18.57 22.81 -11.08
C HIS A 34 17.12 22.53 -10.66
N CYS A 35 16.73 21.26 -10.69
CA CYS A 35 15.53 20.75 -10.05
C CYS A 35 15.90 20.25 -8.64
N SER A 36 15.89 21.15 -7.66
CA SER A 36 16.01 20.81 -6.24
C SER A 36 15.11 21.75 -5.43
N VAL A 37 13.79 21.60 -5.54
CA VAL A 37 12.81 22.18 -4.60
C VAL A 37 11.51 21.38 -4.64
N MET A 38 11.35 20.40 -3.75
CA MET A 38 10.01 19.97 -3.29
C MET A 38 9.96 19.99 -1.76
N ALA A 39 10.35 21.14 -1.22
CA ALA A 39 10.04 21.59 0.13
C ALA A 39 9.94 23.11 0.11
N GLN A 40 8.84 23.67 -0.42
CA GLN A 40 8.54 25.10 -0.28
C GLN A 40 7.05 25.35 -0.60
N ASN A 41 6.19 25.05 0.38
CA ASN A 41 5.00 25.88 0.59
C ASN A 41 5.22 26.60 1.92
N GLY A 42 5.96 27.70 1.82
CA GLY A 42 6.35 28.54 2.94
C GLY A 42 7.03 29.79 2.41
N ILE A 43 6.31 30.58 1.61
CA ILE A 43 6.73 31.94 1.28
C ILE A 43 6.01 32.86 2.26
N THR A 44 6.69 33.23 3.33
CA THR A 44 6.39 34.47 4.06
C THR A 44 7.24 35.57 3.45
N GLU A 45 6.64 36.74 3.21
CA GLU A 45 7.39 37.96 2.91
C GLU A 45 8.43 38.18 4.03
N ASN A 46 9.68 38.42 3.64
CA ASN A 46 10.90 38.51 4.45
C ASN A 46 11.67 37.18 4.55
N GLY A 47 12.72 37.07 3.73
CA GLY A 47 13.59 35.90 3.58
C GLY A 47 14.47 35.60 4.80
N GLU A 48 13.85 35.14 5.88
CA GLU A 48 14.51 34.32 6.89
C GLU A 48 14.27 32.85 6.56
N ALA A 49 15.34 32.08 6.34
CA ALA A 49 15.24 30.64 6.22
C ALA A 49 14.72 30.08 7.55
N GLN A 50 13.44 29.69 7.59
CA GLN A 50 12.93 28.93 8.73
C GLN A 50 13.76 27.66 8.83
N ASN A 51 14.48 27.53 9.94
CA ASN A 51 15.19 26.32 10.30
C ASN A 51 14.11 25.28 10.69
N VAL A 52 13.48 24.66 9.69
CA VAL A 52 12.45 23.64 9.91
C VAL A 52 13.17 22.42 10.47
N SER A 53 13.05 22.20 11.79
CA SER A 53 13.62 21.02 12.43
C SER A 53 13.00 19.76 11.85
N LEU A 54 13.84 18.74 11.63
CA LEU A 54 13.35 17.43 11.19
C LEU A 54 12.35 16.87 12.20
N PRO A 55 11.27 16.22 11.73
CA PRO A 55 10.34 15.55 12.62
C PRO A 55 11.11 14.55 13.49
N GLN A 56 10.70 14.44 14.75
CA GLN A 56 11.36 13.57 15.72
C GLN A 56 10.46 12.36 16.03
N PRO A 57 11.06 11.16 16.24
CA PRO A 57 10.32 10.02 16.73
C PRO A 57 9.65 10.33 18.08
N GLN A 58 8.41 9.86 18.25
CA GLN A 58 7.72 9.95 19.54
C GLN A 58 8.10 8.78 20.44
N LYS A 59 8.24 9.02 21.75
CA LYS A 59 8.45 7.91 22.68
C LYS A 59 7.14 7.12 22.88
N ILE A 60 7.11 5.87 22.45
CA ILE A 60 6.00 4.95 22.68
C ILE A 60 6.27 4.18 23.98
N SER A 61 5.53 4.53 25.04
CA SER A 61 5.66 3.87 26.35
C SER A 61 4.85 2.58 26.46
N ASP A 62 3.74 2.47 25.73
CA ASP A 62 2.84 1.32 25.75
C ASP A 62 2.11 1.15 24.41
N ILE A 63 1.98 -0.10 23.95
CA ILE A 63 1.30 -0.47 22.71
C ILE A 63 -0.14 -0.83 23.06
N LYS A 64 -1.06 0.11 22.82
CA LYS A 64 -2.46 0.01 23.27
C LYS A 64 -3.31 -1.02 22.52
N HIS A 65 -2.98 -1.28 21.26
CA HIS A 65 -3.84 -2.04 20.34
C HIS A 65 -3.15 -3.32 19.88
N THR A 66 -3.48 -4.43 20.55
CA THR A 66 -2.88 -5.77 20.32
C THR A 66 -3.93 -6.86 20.09
N LYS A 67 -5.19 -6.47 19.90
CA LYS A 67 -6.35 -7.37 19.80
C LYS A 67 -6.92 -7.41 18.39
N LEU A 68 -7.83 -8.34 18.12
CA LEU A 68 -8.62 -8.35 16.90
C LEU A 68 -9.57 -7.14 16.90
N PHE A 69 -9.74 -6.49 15.75
CA PHE A 69 -10.68 -5.38 15.61
C PHE A 69 -11.88 -5.83 14.79
N ILE A 70 -13.04 -6.04 15.43
CA ILE A 70 -14.26 -6.52 14.77
C ILE A 70 -15.44 -5.69 15.29
N ASN A 71 -16.30 -5.19 14.39
CA ASN A 71 -17.44 -4.34 14.77
C ASN A 71 -17.07 -3.10 15.59
N ASN A 72 -15.93 -2.45 15.30
CA ASN A 72 -15.40 -1.32 16.07
C ASN A 72 -15.11 -1.64 17.55
N GLU A 73 -14.86 -2.91 17.85
CA GLU A 73 -14.56 -3.43 19.18
C GLU A 73 -13.31 -4.30 19.16
N TRP A 74 -12.67 -4.43 20.33
CA TRP A 74 -11.42 -5.15 20.51
C TRP A 74 -11.67 -6.53 21.14
N HIS A 75 -11.34 -7.59 20.41
CA HIS A 75 -11.62 -8.97 20.80
C HIS A 75 -10.35 -9.78 21.02
N CYS A 76 -10.37 -10.68 22.01
CA CYS A 76 -9.37 -11.74 22.09
C CYS A 76 -9.68 -12.82 21.05
N SER A 77 -8.63 -13.53 20.61
CA SER A 77 -8.77 -14.71 19.76
C SER A 77 -9.70 -15.73 20.42
N VAL A 78 -10.56 -16.39 19.65
CA VAL A 78 -11.44 -17.47 20.14
C VAL A 78 -10.64 -18.57 20.82
N LYS A 79 -9.45 -18.87 20.31
CA LYS A 79 -8.54 -19.88 20.89
C LYS A 79 -7.68 -19.33 22.04
N GLY A 80 -7.78 -18.02 22.34
CA GLY A 80 -7.01 -17.34 23.38
C GLY A 80 -5.51 -17.25 23.11
N LYS A 81 -5.06 -17.58 21.88
CA LYS A 81 -3.64 -17.59 21.51
C LYS A 81 -3.14 -16.19 21.18
N THR A 82 -1.84 -16.01 21.37
CA THR A 82 -1.11 -14.81 20.99
C THR A 82 0.21 -15.18 20.33
N PHE A 83 0.75 -14.28 19.51
CA PHE A 83 2.08 -14.37 18.94
C PHE A 83 2.90 -13.10 19.22
N PRO A 84 4.23 -13.21 19.39
CA PRO A 84 5.09 -12.05 19.60
C PRO A 84 5.39 -11.32 18.29
N THR A 85 5.47 -10.00 18.33
CA THR A 85 6.16 -9.18 17.32
C THR A 85 7.46 -8.60 17.91
N PHE A 86 8.45 -8.35 17.06
CA PHE A 86 9.81 -7.99 17.44
C PHE A 86 10.26 -6.72 16.72
N ASN A 87 11.10 -5.93 17.38
CA ASN A 87 11.81 -4.86 16.72
C ASN A 87 13.00 -5.46 15.95
N PRO A 88 13.03 -5.41 14.61
CA PRO A 88 14.10 -6.05 13.84
C PRO A 88 15.46 -5.37 13.97
N ALA A 89 15.51 -4.10 14.40
CA ALA A 89 16.76 -3.39 14.63
C ALA A 89 17.49 -3.85 15.91
N THR A 90 16.76 -4.37 16.90
CA THR A 90 17.32 -4.78 18.20
C THR A 90 17.11 -6.27 18.53
N GLY A 91 16.21 -6.96 17.81
CA GLY A 91 15.76 -8.31 18.13
C GLY A 91 14.88 -8.40 19.38
N VAL A 92 14.57 -7.28 20.03
CA VAL A 92 13.79 -7.25 21.27
C VAL A 92 12.31 -7.38 20.95
N LYS A 93 11.61 -8.22 21.70
CA LYS A 93 10.15 -8.38 21.61
C LYS A 93 9.46 -7.06 21.97
N LEU A 94 8.55 -6.61 21.10
CA LEU A 94 7.74 -5.40 21.31
C LEU A 94 6.53 -5.70 22.19
N CYS A 95 5.69 -6.65 21.79
CA CYS A 95 4.52 -7.10 22.55
C CYS A 95 3.99 -8.45 22.03
N ASP A 96 2.95 -8.98 22.69
CA ASP A 96 2.13 -10.08 22.17
C ASP A 96 0.85 -9.55 21.52
N VAL A 97 0.52 -10.09 20.34
CA VAL A 97 -0.68 -9.77 19.56
C VAL A 97 -1.59 -10.99 19.50
N GLN A 98 -2.91 -10.79 19.52
CA GLN A 98 -3.88 -11.88 19.41
C GLN A 98 -3.73 -12.63 18.07
N GLU A 99 -3.71 -13.97 18.15
CA GLU A 99 -3.56 -14.85 16.98
C GLU A 99 -4.93 -15.24 16.44
N ALA A 100 -5.40 -14.55 15.40
CA ALA A 100 -6.61 -14.95 14.69
C ALA A 100 -6.45 -16.32 14.03
N ASP A 101 -7.50 -17.12 14.13
CA ASP A 101 -7.67 -18.34 13.36
C ASP A 101 -9.01 -18.26 12.60
N LYS A 102 -9.38 -19.34 11.91
CA LYS A 102 -10.61 -19.44 11.11
C LYS A 102 -11.85 -18.96 11.85
N ALA A 103 -12.05 -19.34 13.11
CA ALA A 103 -13.23 -18.94 13.88
C ALA A 103 -13.32 -17.41 14.11
N ASP A 104 -12.18 -16.73 14.18
CA ASP A 104 -12.12 -15.27 14.30
C ASP A 104 -12.41 -14.59 12.95
N VAL A 105 -11.91 -15.18 11.86
CA VAL A 105 -12.23 -14.76 10.50
C VAL A 105 -13.73 -14.92 10.22
N ASP A 106 -14.34 -16.03 10.64
CA ASP A 106 -15.78 -16.27 10.48
C ASP A 106 -16.59 -15.13 11.16
N LYS A 107 -16.26 -14.77 12.40
CA LYS A 107 -16.88 -13.63 13.12
C LYS A 107 -16.67 -12.30 12.41
N ALA A 108 -15.47 -12.03 11.89
CA ALA A 108 -15.17 -10.81 11.15
C ALA A 108 -15.97 -10.74 9.84
N VAL A 109 -16.18 -11.87 9.16
CA VAL A 109 -16.99 -11.93 7.94
C VAL A 109 -18.47 -11.76 8.25
N GLU A 110 -18.98 -12.33 9.34
CA GLU A 110 -20.36 -12.11 9.79
C GLU A 110 -20.62 -10.62 10.07
N ALA A 111 -19.70 -9.95 10.76
CA ALA A 111 -19.73 -8.51 10.98
C ALA A 111 -19.74 -7.72 9.66
N ALA A 112 -18.81 -8.05 8.74
CA ALA A 112 -18.72 -7.42 7.43
C ALA A 112 -19.99 -7.61 6.58
N ARG A 113 -20.61 -8.80 6.65
CA ARG A 113 -21.88 -9.11 5.97
C ARG A 113 -23.04 -8.35 6.58
N ALA A 114 -23.12 -8.26 7.91
CA ALA A 114 -24.15 -7.49 8.60
C ALA A 114 -24.08 -6.00 8.20
N ALA A 115 -22.87 -5.43 8.15
CA ALA A 115 -22.64 -4.06 7.69
C ALA A 115 -23.03 -3.84 6.22
N LEU A 116 -23.02 -4.88 5.36
CA LEU A 116 -23.41 -4.81 3.95
C LEU A 116 -24.88 -5.13 3.65
N LYS A 117 -25.68 -5.51 4.65
CA LYS A 117 -27.10 -5.82 4.43
C LYS A 117 -27.82 -4.61 3.82
N GLN A 118 -28.74 -4.89 2.91
CA GLN A 118 -29.60 -3.84 2.35
C GLN A 118 -30.33 -3.10 3.48
N GLY A 119 -30.32 -1.77 3.42
CA GLY A 119 -30.89 -0.92 4.47
C GLY A 119 -29.95 -0.61 5.64
N SER A 120 -28.75 -1.20 5.71
CA SER A 120 -27.75 -0.85 6.73
C SER A 120 -27.29 0.61 6.59
N ALA A 121 -26.72 1.15 7.68
CA ALA A 121 -26.14 2.48 7.68
C ALA A 121 -25.10 2.67 6.56
N TRP A 122 -24.24 1.67 6.33
CA TRP A 122 -23.22 1.72 5.29
C TRP A 122 -23.80 1.66 3.87
N ARG A 123 -24.81 0.81 3.62
CA ARG A 123 -25.44 0.68 2.30
C ARG A 123 -26.34 1.86 1.92
N ARG A 124 -26.91 2.54 2.92
CA ARG A 124 -27.75 3.73 2.74
C ARG A 124 -26.95 5.03 2.71
N MET A 125 -25.68 4.99 3.09
CA MET A 125 -24.81 6.16 3.13
C MET A 125 -24.57 6.71 1.72
N ASP A 126 -24.76 8.02 1.56
CA ASP A 126 -24.46 8.70 0.30
C ASP A 126 -23.02 8.43 -0.14
N ALA A 127 -22.81 8.38 -1.45
CA ALA A 127 -21.50 8.18 -2.03
C ALA A 127 -20.49 9.24 -1.57
N SER A 128 -20.90 10.52 -1.53
CA SER A 128 -20.07 11.63 -1.05
C SER A 128 -19.79 11.55 0.46
N SER A 129 -20.73 11.02 1.26
CA SER A 129 -20.54 10.79 2.70
C SER A 129 -19.43 9.76 2.97
N ARG A 130 -19.30 8.71 2.14
CA ARG A 130 -18.16 7.79 2.23
C ARG A 130 -16.84 8.50 1.94
N GLY A 131 -16.82 9.39 0.95
CA GLY A 131 -15.66 10.24 0.67
C GLY A 131 -15.28 11.12 1.86
N ARG A 132 -16.26 11.71 2.56
CA ARG A 132 -16.01 12.48 3.79
C ARG A 132 -15.34 11.66 4.88
N LEU A 133 -15.81 10.43 5.14
CA LEU A 133 -15.19 9.54 6.14
C LEU A 133 -13.73 9.21 5.80
N LEU A 134 -13.42 9.00 4.52
CA LEU A 134 -12.04 8.76 4.07
C LEU A 134 -11.14 10.00 4.28
N ASN A 135 -11.65 11.21 4.03
CA ASN A 135 -10.93 12.44 4.33
C ASN A 135 -10.70 12.62 5.84
N VAL A 136 -11.73 12.38 6.67
CA VAL A 136 -11.58 12.42 8.13
C VAL A 136 -10.52 11.43 8.60
N LEU A 137 -10.51 10.20 8.07
CA LEU A 137 -9.47 9.23 8.39
C LEU A 137 -8.08 9.72 7.97
N ALA A 138 -7.95 10.39 6.81
CA ALA A 138 -6.69 10.98 6.38
C ALA A 138 -6.23 12.09 7.35
N ASP A 139 -7.14 12.92 7.84
CA ASP A 139 -6.84 13.97 8.81
C ASP A 139 -6.42 13.40 10.17
N LEU A 140 -7.02 12.28 10.59
CA LEU A 140 -6.60 11.55 11.80
C LEU A 140 -5.20 10.91 11.64
N LEU A 141 -4.90 10.37 10.46
CA LEU A 141 -3.55 9.88 10.16
C LEU A 141 -2.52 11.02 10.18
N GLU A 142 -2.87 12.19 9.65
CA GLU A 142 -2.02 13.37 9.66
C GLU A 142 -1.79 13.89 11.09
N ARG A 143 -2.83 13.88 11.93
CA ARG A 143 -2.74 14.20 13.37
C ARG A 143 -1.75 13.28 14.08
N GLU A 144 -1.79 11.99 13.80
CA GLU A 144 -0.96 10.98 14.49
C GLU A 144 0.28 10.56 13.70
N ARG A 145 0.66 11.36 12.70
CA ARG A 145 1.70 11.02 11.73
C ARG A 145 3.03 10.63 12.37
N SER A 146 3.51 11.39 13.35
CA SER A 146 4.77 11.07 14.04
C SER A 146 4.67 9.79 14.86
N LEU A 147 3.55 9.55 15.55
CA LEU A 147 3.31 8.34 16.33
C LEU A 147 3.29 7.11 15.43
N LEU A 148 2.53 7.17 14.34
CA LEU A 148 2.43 6.10 13.35
C LEU A 148 3.78 5.84 12.66
N ALA A 149 4.52 6.88 12.31
CA ALA A 149 5.85 6.73 11.71
C ALA A 149 6.85 6.09 12.68
N THR A 150 6.81 6.43 13.96
CA THR A 150 7.62 5.75 14.98
C THR A 150 7.20 4.29 15.09
N MET A 151 5.91 3.99 15.23
CA MET A 151 5.43 2.60 15.35
C MET A 151 5.78 1.77 14.11
N GLU A 152 5.63 2.33 12.91
CA GLU A 152 6.02 1.68 11.65
C GLU A 152 7.52 1.35 11.66
N THR A 153 8.36 2.28 12.10
CA THR A 153 9.81 2.10 12.21
C THR A 153 10.17 1.03 13.25
N MET A 154 9.49 1.01 14.40
CA MET A 154 9.71 0.02 15.45
C MET A 154 9.43 -1.41 14.97
N ASP A 155 8.33 -1.61 14.24
CA ASP A 155 7.85 -2.93 13.83
C ASP A 155 8.55 -3.43 12.54
N THR A 156 9.11 -2.53 11.72
CA THR A 156 9.69 -2.87 10.40
C THR A 156 11.20 -2.67 10.28
N GLY A 157 11.79 -1.80 11.11
CA GLY A 157 13.21 -1.41 11.01
C GLY A 157 13.54 -0.42 9.89
N LYS A 158 12.54 0.10 9.16
CA LYS A 158 12.79 1.14 8.15
C LYS A 158 13.14 2.49 8.82
N PRO A 159 14.01 3.34 8.25
CA PRO A 159 14.33 4.64 8.81
C PRO A 159 13.10 5.50 9.11
N PHE A 160 13.09 6.19 10.25
CA PHE A 160 11.96 7.00 10.71
C PHE A 160 11.55 8.07 9.69
N LEU A 161 12.52 8.76 9.08
CA LEU A 161 12.23 9.76 8.05
C LEU A 161 11.58 9.15 6.81
N GLN A 162 11.92 7.91 6.46
CA GLN A 162 11.26 7.18 5.37
C GLN A 162 9.80 6.85 5.75
N SER A 163 9.57 6.33 6.96
CA SER A 163 8.21 6.12 7.49
C SER A 163 7.37 7.41 7.44
N PHE A 164 7.96 8.54 7.86
CA PHE A 164 7.25 9.81 7.98
C PHE A 164 6.99 10.47 6.63
N PHE A 165 8.01 10.65 5.80
CA PHE A 165 7.92 11.41 4.55
C PHE A 165 7.47 10.58 3.34
N VAL A 166 7.55 9.26 3.41
CA VAL A 166 7.17 8.38 2.28
C VAL A 166 5.95 7.54 2.62
N ASP A 167 6.02 6.68 3.63
CA ASP A 167 4.95 5.71 3.89
C ASP A 167 3.67 6.39 4.37
N LEU A 168 3.78 7.28 5.38
CA LEU A 168 2.64 8.05 5.89
C LEU A 168 2.12 9.05 4.86
N GLU A 169 3.02 9.73 4.15
CA GLU A 169 2.66 10.67 3.08
C GLU A 169 1.85 9.97 1.99
N GLY A 170 2.34 8.83 1.49
CA GLY A 170 1.68 8.01 0.50
C GLY A 170 0.34 7.46 1.00
N SER A 171 0.25 7.10 2.28
CA SER A 171 -0.97 6.62 2.93
C SER A 171 -2.05 7.70 2.98
N ILE A 172 -1.70 8.91 3.43
CA ILE A 172 -2.61 10.07 3.51
C ILE A 172 -3.06 10.48 2.10
N LYS A 173 -2.12 10.57 1.15
CA LYS A 173 -2.43 10.88 -0.25
C LYS A 173 -3.35 9.84 -0.89
N THR A 174 -3.14 8.56 -0.60
CA THR A 174 -4.01 7.47 -1.10
C THR A 174 -5.44 7.63 -0.59
N LEU A 175 -5.61 7.89 0.71
CA LEU A 175 -6.94 8.12 1.28
C LEU A 175 -7.64 9.32 0.64
N ARG A 176 -6.94 10.46 0.55
CA ARG A 176 -7.49 11.69 -0.06
C ARG A 176 -7.83 11.50 -1.54
N TYR A 177 -7.00 10.76 -2.28
CA TYR A 177 -7.27 10.42 -3.68
C TYR A 177 -8.57 9.61 -3.82
N TYR A 178 -8.72 8.52 -3.07
CA TYR A 178 -9.91 7.67 -3.16
C TYR A 178 -11.15 8.28 -2.50
N ALA A 179 -10.99 9.19 -1.54
CA ALA A 179 -12.08 10.01 -1.02
C ALA A 179 -12.76 10.79 -2.15
N GLY A 180 -11.97 11.38 -3.06
CA GLY A 180 -12.47 12.09 -4.23
C GLY A 180 -13.19 11.21 -5.27
N TRP A 181 -12.91 9.91 -5.29
CA TRP A 181 -13.56 8.95 -6.19
C TRP A 181 -14.92 8.45 -5.71
N ALA A 182 -15.23 8.57 -4.41
CA ALA A 182 -16.37 7.89 -3.80
C ALA A 182 -17.71 8.17 -4.51
N ASP A 183 -17.91 9.38 -5.06
CA ASP A 183 -19.10 9.82 -5.79
C ASP A 183 -18.91 10.00 -7.30
N LYS A 184 -17.78 9.55 -7.86
CA LYS A 184 -17.44 9.69 -9.29
C LYS A 184 -17.34 8.36 -10.04
N ILE A 185 -17.76 7.27 -9.40
CA ILE A 185 -17.79 5.93 -10.00
C ILE A 185 -19.08 5.80 -10.81
N HIS A 186 -19.10 6.41 -11.99
CA HIS A 186 -20.27 6.42 -12.88
C HIS A 186 -20.42 5.10 -13.64
N GLY A 187 -21.68 4.67 -13.81
CA GLY A 187 -22.04 3.67 -14.81
C GLY A 187 -22.04 4.25 -16.22
N LYS A 188 -22.66 3.54 -17.16
CA LYS A 188 -22.78 3.97 -18.55
C LYS A 188 -24.23 3.85 -19.02
N THR A 189 -24.64 4.74 -19.91
CA THR A 189 -25.81 4.56 -20.77
C THR A 189 -25.31 4.09 -22.14
N MET A 190 -25.90 3.02 -22.68
CA MET A 190 -25.42 2.39 -23.91
C MET A 190 -26.48 2.47 -25.01
N PRO A 191 -26.09 2.85 -26.25
CA PRO A 191 -26.99 2.75 -27.39
C PRO A 191 -27.21 1.27 -27.71
N VAL A 192 -28.46 0.85 -27.67
CA VAL A 192 -28.92 -0.49 -28.06
C VAL A 192 -30.02 -0.34 -29.11
N ASP A 193 -30.35 -1.43 -29.79
CA ASP A 193 -31.39 -1.43 -30.82
C ASP A 193 -32.76 -0.96 -30.30
N ASP A 194 -33.66 -0.67 -31.25
CA ASP A 194 -34.93 0.02 -31.00
C ASP A 194 -35.75 -0.58 -29.85
N ASN A 195 -36.39 0.31 -29.08
CA ASN A 195 -37.31 0.03 -27.97
C ASN A 195 -36.68 -0.50 -26.68
N PHE A 196 -35.37 -0.34 -26.47
CA PHE A 196 -34.71 -0.69 -25.19
C PHE A 196 -33.94 0.48 -24.56
N LEU A 197 -34.03 0.60 -23.23
CA LEU A 197 -33.13 1.44 -22.42
C LEU A 197 -32.08 0.56 -21.76
N CYS A 198 -30.81 0.77 -22.09
CA CYS A 198 -29.69 0.03 -21.51
C CYS A 198 -28.78 0.96 -20.69
N PHE A 199 -28.55 0.61 -19.43
CA PHE A 199 -27.56 1.27 -18.58
C PHE A 199 -26.90 0.28 -17.62
N THR A 200 -25.72 0.64 -17.12
CA THR A 200 -24.99 -0.15 -16.12
C THR A 200 -24.98 0.56 -14.78
N LYS A 201 -25.00 -0.22 -13.70
CA LYS A 201 -24.77 0.25 -12.34
C LYS A 201 -23.44 -0.32 -11.84
N HIS A 202 -22.62 0.52 -11.22
CA HIS A 202 -21.43 0.08 -10.51
C HIS A 202 -21.77 -0.12 -9.04
N GLU A 203 -22.05 -1.37 -8.67
CA GLU A 203 -22.35 -1.77 -7.30
C GLU A 203 -21.09 -2.29 -6.60
N PRO A 204 -20.96 -2.15 -5.26
CA PRO A 204 -19.88 -2.78 -4.52
C PRO A 204 -19.87 -4.29 -4.77
N ILE A 205 -18.67 -4.87 -4.80
CA ILE A 205 -18.48 -6.32 -4.94
C ILE A 205 -19.06 -7.06 -3.73
N GLY A 206 -18.90 -6.48 -2.53
CA GLY A 206 -19.38 -7.05 -1.29
C GLY A 206 -18.28 -7.11 -0.23
N VAL A 207 -18.16 -8.25 0.47
CA VAL A 207 -17.10 -8.44 1.48
C VAL A 207 -15.79 -8.71 0.77
N CYS A 208 -14.82 -7.82 0.98
CA CYS A 208 -13.48 -7.91 0.44
C CYS A 208 -12.51 -8.42 1.51
N GLY A 209 -11.93 -9.60 1.28
CA GLY A 209 -10.78 -10.10 2.03
C GLY A 209 -9.50 -9.41 1.54
N ALA A 210 -8.70 -8.88 2.46
CA ALA A 210 -7.41 -8.26 2.16
C ALA A 210 -6.31 -8.94 2.95
N ILE A 211 -5.22 -9.32 2.29
CA ILE A 211 -4.03 -9.91 2.92
C ILE A 211 -2.84 -9.10 2.43
N ILE A 212 -2.07 -8.53 3.36
CA ILE A 212 -1.00 -7.57 3.07
C ILE A 212 0.35 -8.05 3.63
N PRO A 213 1.47 -7.68 2.98
CA PRO A 213 2.81 -8.02 3.41
C PRO A 213 3.34 -7.04 4.46
N TRP A 214 4.55 -7.30 4.94
CA TRP A 214 5.23 -6.55 6.00
C TRP A 214 6.15 -5.41 5.51
N ASN A 215 6.42 -5.31 4.21
CA ASN A 215 7.45 -4.38 3.73
C ASN A 215 7.02 -2.90 3.73
N PHE A 216 5.75 -2.63 3.49
CA PHE A 216 5.13 -1.30 3.66
C PHE A 216 3.78 -1.43 4.39
N PRO A 217 3.75 -1.81 5.68
CA PRO A 217 2.53 -2.23 6.37
C PRO A 217 1.37 -1.24 6.24
N LEU A 218 1.60 0.02 6.62
CA LEU A 218 0.55 1.03 6.62
C LEU A 218 0.13 1.43 5.21
N LEU A 219 1.09 1.59 4.30
CA LEU A 219 0.80 1.95 2.91
C LEU A 219 0.01 0.85 2.19
N MET A 220 0.38 -0.42 2.38
CA MET A 220 -0.34 -1.57 1.82
C MET A 220 -1.74 -1.71 2.41
N PHE A 221 -1.90 -1.40 3.69
CA PHE A 221 -3.22 -1.35 4.33
C PHE A 221 -4.10 -0.29 3.63
N MET A 222 -3.60 0.93 3.44
CA MET A 222 -4.35 2.01 2.81
C MET A 222 -4.66 1.75 1.33
N TRP A 223 -3.72 1.17 0.59
CA TRP A 223 -3.93 0.74 -0.80
C TRP A 223 -5.05 -0.29 -0.95
N LYS A 224 -5.37 -1.05 0.11
CA LYS A 224 -6.49 -2.01 0.10
C LYS A 224 -7.79 -1.34 0.54
N ILE A 225 -7.78 -0.65 1.66
CA ILE A 225 -9.04 -0.17 2.27
C ILE A 225 -9.59 1.05 1.53
N ALA A 226 -8.76 1.98 1.07
CA ALA A 226 -9.23 3.21 0.45
C ALA A 226 -10.10 2.96 -0.81
N PRO A 227 -9.64 2.19 -1.82
CA PRO A 227 -10.49 1.85 -2.97
C PRO A 227 -11.69 0.97 -2.60
N ALA A 228 -11.55 0.07 -1.63
CA ALA A 228 -12.65 -0.80 -1.22
C ALA A 228 -13.80 0.02 -0.60
N LEU A 229 -13.45 0.93 0.31
CA LEU A 229 -14.40 1.76 1.06
C LEU A 229 -15.03 2.84 0.20
N CYS A 230 -14.28 3.49 -0.71
CA CYS A 230 -14.87 4.50 -1.60
C CYS A 230 -15.97 3.89 -2.48
N CYS A 231 -15.76 2.64 -2.93
CA CYS A 231 -16.72 1.86 -3.69
C CYS A 231 -17.89 1.28 -2.85
N GLY A 232 -17.88 1.45 -1.52
CA GLY A 232 -18.95 0.97 -0.63
C GLY A 232 -18.87 -0.52 -0.25
N ASN A 233 -17.69 -1.16 -0.38
CA ASN A 233 -17.45 -2.51 0.12
C ASN A 233 -17.25 -2.50 1.65
N THR A 234 -17.24 -3.69 2.26
CA THR A 234 -16.70 -3.88 3.61
C THR A 234 -15.48 -4.78 3.55
N VAL A 235 -14.59 -4.68 4.54
CA VAL A 235 -13.26 -5.28 4.50
C VAL A 235 -13.02 -6.18 5.71
N VAL A 236 -12.45 -7.35 5.45
CA VAL A 236 -11.79 -8.20 6.45
C VAL A 236 -10.31 -8.26 6.05
N ILE A 237 -9.43 -7.66 6.85
CA ILE A 237 -8.01 -7.49 6.51
C ILE A 237 -7.09 -8.21 7.50
N LYS A 238 -6.10 -8.94 6.97
CA LYS A 238 -5.08 -9.66 7.71
C LYS A 238 -3.71 -8.99 7.50
N PRO A 239 -3.22 -8.17 8.44
CA PRO A 239 -1.88 -7.59 8.38
C PRO A 239 -0.82 -8.66 8.65
N ALA A 240 0.33 -8.57 7.99
CA ALA A 240 1.45 -9.49 8.19
C ALA A 240 1.79 -9.66 9.69
N GLU A 241 2.11 -10.90 10.09
CA GLU A 241 2.42 -11.26 11.47
C GLU A 241 3.70 -10.59 11.98
N GLU A 242 4.61 -10.24 11.08
CA GLU A 242 5.83 -9.51 11.41
C GLU A 242 5.57 -8.04 11.75
N THR A 243 4.49 -7.44 11.22
CA THR A 243 4.24 -6.00 11.31
C THR A 243 2.76 -5.63 11.54
N PRO A 244 2.10 -6.14 12.60
CA PRO A 244 0.66 -5.94 12.79
C PRO A 244 0.30 -4.57 13.40
N LEU A 245 1.25 -3.88 14.03
CA LEU A 245 0.92 -2.86 15.04
C LEU A 245 0.26 -1.61 14.46
N THR A 246 0.77 -1.07 13.35
CA THR A 246 0.21 0.15 12.74
C THR A 246 -1.17 -0.08 12.15
N ALA A 247 -1.41 -1.26 11.56
CA ALA A 247 -2.73 -1.65 11.09
C ALA A 247 -3.75 -1.68 12.25
N LEU A 248 -3.38 -2.24 13.40
CA LEU A 248 -4.23 -2.25 14.59
C LEU A 248 -4.46 -0.83 15.11
N HIS A 249 -3.43 -0.01 15.21
CA HIS A 249 -3.59 1.38 15.66
C HIS A 249 -4.56 2.18 14.78
N VAL A 250 -4.48 1.99 13.45
CA VAL A 250 -5.45 2.56 12.49
C VAL A 250 -6.87 2.06 12.73
N GLY A 251 -7.08 0.85 13.27
CA GLY A 251 -8.41 0.39 13.67
C GLY A 251 -9.11 1.34 14.65
N ALA A 252 -8.37 1.91 15.60
CA ALA A 252 -8.89 2.93 16.50
C ALA A 252 -9.28 4.22 15.75
N LEU A 253 -8.46 4.65 14.79
CA LEU A 253 -8.73 5.84 13.97
C LEU A 253 -9.92 5.63 13.02
N ILE A 254 -10.13 4.42 12.51
CA ILE A 254 -11.31 4.07 11.71
C ILE A 254 -12.58 4.20 12.54
N LYS A 255 -12.55 3.74 13.80
CA LYS A 255 -13.68 3.94 14.72
C LYS A 255 -13.91 5.43 15.00
N GLU A 256 -12.85 6.17 15.28
CA GLU A 256 -12.92 7.61 15.57
C GLU A 256 -13.43 8.42 14.36
N ALA A 257 -13.04 8.06 13.13
CA ALA A 257 -13.53 8.68 11.91
C ALA A 257 -15.04 8.50 11.69
N GLY A 258 -15.69 7.56 12.40
CA GLY A 258 -17.13 7.33 12.33
C GLY A 258 -17.55 6.30 11.28
N PHE A 259 -16.65 5.41 10.83
CA PHE A 259 -17.06 4.28 10.00
C PHE A 259 -18.03 3.38 10.77
N PRO A 260 -19.16 2.95 10.16
CA PRO A 260 -20.10 2.05 10.83
C PRO A 260 -19.43 0.74 11.29
N PRO A 261 -19.86 0.16 12.43
CA PRO A 261 -19.38 -1.13 12.90
C PRO A 261 -19.44 -2.20 11.81
N GLY A 262 -18.34 -2.94 11.66
CA GLY A 262 -18.22 -4.06 10.75
C GLY A 262 -17.77 -3.66 9.34
N VAL A 263 -17.66 -2.38 9.04
CA VAL A 263 -17.20 -1.91 7.72
C VAL A 263 -15.74 -2.25 7.47
N VAL A 264 -14.89 -2.16 8.50
CA VAL A 264 -13.52 -2.66 8.48
C VAL A 264 -13.30 -3.55 9.69
N ASN A 265 -12.75 -4.74 9.47
CA ASN A 265 -12.40 -5.70 10.50
C ASN A 265 -10.95 -6.16 10.29
N ILE A 266 -10.13 -6.11 11.33
CA ILE A 266 -8.70 -6.40 11.27
C ILE A 266 -8.41 -7.63 12.12
N VAL A 267 -7.85 -8.66 11.49
CA VAL A 267 -7.62 -9.98 12.08
C VAL A 267 -6.13 -10.35 11.97
N PRO A 268 -5.26 -9.84 12.87
CA PRO A 268 -3.86 -10.25 12.92
C PRO A 268 -3.74 -11.75 13.21
N GLY A 269 -2.83 -12.43 12.52
CA GLY A 269 -2.64 -13.88 12.63
C GLY A 269 -1.80 -14.39 11.47
N PHE A 270 -1.42 -15.67 11.47
CA PHE A 270 -0.49 -16.21 10.47
C PHE A 270 -1.12 -16.42 9.10
N GLY A 271 -0.27 -16.48 8.06
CA GLY A 271 -0.69 -16.78 6.69
C GLY A 271 -1.50 -18.09 6.56
N PRO A 272 -0.99 -19.26 7.02
CA PRO A 272 -1.70 -20.54 6.89
C PRO A 272 -2.99 -20.67 7.71
N THR A 273 -3.20 -19.83 8.73
CA THR A 273 -4.41 -19.85 9.56
C THR A 273 -5.40 -18.79 9.08
N ALA A 274 -5.25 -17.53 9.53
CA ALA A 274 -6.15 -16.44 9.19
C ALA A 274 -6.15 -16.11 7.70
N GLY A 275 -4.98 -16.10 7.05
CA GLY A 275 -4.87 -15.80 5.62
C GLY A 275 -5.58 -16.84 4.73
N ALA A 276 -5.32 -18.13 4.97
CA ALA A 276 -5.97 -19.22 4.25
C ALA A 276 -7.48 -19.30 4.54
N ALA A 277 -7.89 -19.01 5.78
CA ALA A 277 -9.30 -18.88 6.13
C ALA A 277 -9.98 -17.80 5.28
N ILE A 278 -9.42 -16.60 5.18
CA ILE A 278 -9.94 -15.52 4.31
C ILE A 278 -10.04 -15.97 2.85
N ALA A 279 -8.98 -16.59 2.32
CA ALA A 279 -8.94 -16.99 0.90
C ALA A 279 -9.99 -18.07 0.55
N SER A 280 -10.31 -18.96 1.49
CA SER A 280 -11.26 -20.06 1.31
C SER A 280 -12.68 -19.75 1.82
N HIS A 281 -12.88 -18.65 2.56
CA HIS A 281 -14.17 -18.36 3.20
C HIS A 281 -15.29 -18.18 2.17
N MET A 282 -16.43 -18.85 2.38
CA MET A 282 -17.60 -18.81 1.47
C MET A 282 -18.34 -17.47 1.52
N GLY A 283 -18.27 -16.79 2.66
CA GLY A 283 -18.83 -15.46 2.88
C GLY A 283 -17.95 -14.30 2.41
N ILE A 284 -16.86 -14.50 1.67
CA ILE A 284 -16.04 -13.42 1.08
C ILE A 284 -16.21 -13.39 -0.44
N ASP A 285 -16.53 -12.24 -1.02
CA ASP A 285 -16.87 -12.08 -2.45
C ASP A 285 -15.64 -11.79 -3.33
N LYS A 286 -14.61 -11.18 -2.74
CA LYS A 286 -13.35 -10.84 -3.40
C LYS A 286 -12.19 -10.99 -2.44
N VAL A 287 -11.05 -11.47 -2.93
CA VAL A 287 -9.77 -11.39 -2.23
C VAL A 287 -8.77 -10.51 -2.99
N ALA A 288 -8.07 -9.66 -2.26
CA ALA A 288 -6.93 -8.89 -2.73
C ALA A 288 -5.70 -9.27 -1.91
N PHE A 289 -4.73 -9.90 -2.56
CA PHE A 289 -3.51 -10.37 -1.92
C PHE A 289 -2.30 -9.60 -2.45
N THR A 290 -1.43 -9.19 -1.54
CA THR A 290 -0.08 -8.75 -1.88
C THR A 290 0.93 -9.58 -1.10
N GLY A 291 1.95 -10.11 -1.76
CA GLY A 291 2.97 -10.94 -1.13
C GLY A 291 3.76 -11.77 -2.14
N SER A 292 4.25 -12.94 -1.72
CA SER A 292 5.07 -13.79 -2.59
C SER A 292 4.26 -14.43 -3.72
N THR A 293 4.93 -14.71 -4.84
CA THR A 293 4.33 -15.39 -5.99
C THR A 293 3.80 -16.77 -5.63
N GLU A 294 4.54 -17.50 -4.79
CA GLU A 294 4.15 -18.83 -4.29
C GLU A 294 2.83 -18.78 -3.53
N VAL A 295 2.70 -17.90 -2.54
CA VAL A 295 1.46 -17.76 -1.77
C VAL A 295 0.34 -17.21 -2.66
N GLY A 296 0.63 -16.32 -3.61
CA GLY A 296 -0.36 -15.85 -4.59
C GLY A 296 -1.03 -16.97 -5.39
N GLN A 297 -0.29 -18.02 -5.74
CA GLN A 297 -0.87 -19.22 -6.38
C GLN A 297 -1.82 -19.95 -5.45
N LEU A 298 -1.43 -20.14 -4.18
CA LEU A 298 -2.28 -20.76 -3.15
C LEU A 298 -3.58 -19.96 -2.91
N ILE A 299 -3.49 -18.63 -2.88
CA ILE A 299 -4.67 -17.75 -2.75
C ILE A 299 -5.63 -17.96 -3.94
N LYS A 300 -5.10 -17.98 -5.16
CA LYS A 300 -5.92 -18.17 -6.37
C LYS A 300 -6.56 -19.55 -6.40
N GLU A 301 -5.83 -20.59 -6.00
CA GLU A 301 -6.33 -21.95 -5.88
C GLU A 301 -7.43 -22.06 -4.82
N ALA A 302 -7.22 -21.50 -3.63
CA ALA A 302 -8.22 -21.50 -2.55
C ALA A 302 -9.50 -20.77 -2.95
N ALA A 303 -9.38 -19.63 -3.65
CA ALA A 303 -10.52 -18.92 -4.21
C ALA A 303 -11.28 -19.76 -5.25
N ALA A 304 -10.54 -20.43 -6.15
CA ALA A 304 -11.13 -21.28 -7.19
C ALA A 304 -11.85 -22.51 -6.61
N LYS A 305 -11.28 -23.14 -5.58
CA LYS A 305 -11.83 -24.33 -4.92
C LYS A 305 -12.99 -24.05 -3.96
N SER A 306 -13.20 -22.79 -3.57
CA SER A 306 -14.26 -22.39 -2.64
C SER A 306 -15.50 -21.87 -3.38
N ASN A 307 -15.64 -20.56 -3.49
CA ASN A 307 -16.84 -19.89 -4.04
C ASN A 307 -16.56 -19.11 -5.33
N LEU A 308 -15.41 -19.35 -5.99
CA LEU A 308 -14.97 -18.62 -7.18
C LEU A 308 -14.90 -17.09 -6.96
N LYS A 309 -14.62 -16.66 -5.71
CA LYS A 309 -14.45 -15.24 -5.39
C LYS A 309 -13.44 -14.56 -6.32
N ARG A 310 -13.68 -13.29 -6.63
CA ARG A 310 -12.80 -12.51 -7.51
C ARG A 310 -11.42 -12.36 -6.86
N VAL A 311 -10.34 -12.52 -7.63
CA VAL A 311 -8.96 -12.46 -7.10
C VAL A 311 -8.18 -11.36 -7.82
N THR A 312 -7.45 -10.55 -7.05
CA THR A 312 -6.37 -9.70 -7.57
C THR A 312 -5.09 -9.98 -6.77
N LEU A 313 -3.98 -10.10 -7.47
CA LEU A 313 -2.68 -10.47 -6.92
C LEU A 313 -1.64 -9.43 -7.30
N GLU A 314 -0.97 -8.85 -6.29
CA GLU A 314 0.24 -8.05 -6.47
C GLU A 314 1.41 -8.84 -5.89
N LEU A 315 2.32 -9.28 -6.75
CA LEU A 315 3.33 -10.30 -6.41
C LEU A 315 4.74 -9.72 -6.47
N GLY A 316 5.74 -10.56 -6.18
CA GLY A 316 7.15 -10.19 -6.35
C GLY A 316 7.54 -10.07 -7.83
N GLY A 317 8.66 -9.37 -8.07
CA GLY A 317 9.24 -9.18 -9.39
C GLY A 317 10.76 -9.37 -9.39
N LYS A 318 11.32 -9.53 -10.58
CA LYS A 318 12.77 -9.43 -10.83
C LYS A 318 13.00 -8.29 -11.82
N ASN A 319 12.67 -7.08 -11.39
CA ASN A 319 12.48 -5.95 -12.28
C ASN A 319 13.81 -5.51 -12.92
N PRO A 320 13.85 -5.31 -14.25
CA PRO A 320 15.02 -4.76 -14.92
C PRO A 320 15.05 -3.23 -14.82
N CYS A 321 16.23 -2.68 -14.57
CA CYS A 321 16.58 -1.28 -14.77
C CYS A 321 17.59 -1.24 -15.93
N ILE A 322 17.29 -0.53 -17.01
CA ILE A 322 18.10 -0.54 -18.25
C ILE A 322 18.74 0.84 -18.40
N VAL A 323 20.07 0.86 -18.55
CA VAL A 323 20.91 2.05 -18.65
C VAL A 323 21.58 2.05 -20.03
N PHE A 324 21.17 2.97 -20.89
CA PHE A 324 21.78 3.20 -22.21
C PHE A 324 23.00 4.12 -22.11
N ALA A 325 23.90 4.02 -23.08
CA ALA A 325 25.12 4.79 -23.17
C ALA A 325 24.91 6.31 -23.23
N ASP A 326 23.77 6.74 -23.77
CA ASP A 326 23.39 8.14 -23.93
C ASP A 326 22.60 8.71 -22.73
N SER A 327 22.44 7.92 -21.66
CA SER A 327 21.82 8.38 -20.42
C SER A 327 22.74 9.29 -19.60
N ASP A 328 22.15 10.11 -18.74
CA ASP A 328 22.90 10.79 -17.69
C ASP A 328 23.43 9.74 -16.71
N LEU A 329 24.73 9.45 -16.81
CA LEU A 329 25.35 8.35 -16.07
C LEU A 329 25.32 8.56 -14.55
N GLN A 330 25.46 9.80 -14.07
CA GLN A 330 25.43 10.09 -12.64
C GLN A 330 24.02 9.90 -12.08
N LEU A 331 23.01 10.44 -12.77
CA LEU A 331 21.63 10.23 -12.40
C LEU A 331 21.23 8.74 -12.49
N ALA A 332 21.67 8.04 -13.54
CA ALA A 332 21.41 6.61 -13.71
C ALA A 332 21.96 5.79 -12.55
N VAL A 333 23.18 6.08 -12.09
CA VAL A 333 23.76 5.45 -10.89
C VAL A 333 22.91 5.77 -9.66
N GLN A 334 22.60 7.05 -9.42
CA GLN A 334 21.81 7.45 -8.24
C GLN A 334 20.44 6.76 -8.19
N GLU A 335 19.70 6.75 -9.30
CA GLU A 335 18.37 6.15 -9.37
C GLU A 335 18.40 4.62 -9.34
N ALA A 336 19.42 3.99 -9.94
CA ALA A 336 19.61 2.54 -9.82
C ALA A 336 19.92 2.14 -8.37
N GLN A 337 20.75 2.91 -7.66
CA GLN A 337 21.10 2.68 -6.26
C GLN A 337 19.87 2.88 -5.36
N LYS A 338 19.14 3.99 -5.50
CA LYS A 338 17.86 4.20 -4.80
C LYS A 338 16.90 3.06 -5.08
N GLY A 339 16.68 2.71 -6.34
CA GLY A 339 15.77 1.63 -6.73
C GLY A 339 16.17 0.25 -6.19
N ALA A 340 17.46 -0.01 -6.01
CA ALA A 340 17.97 -1.29 -5.50
C ALA A 340 17.95 -1.38 -3.96
N PHE A 341 18.32 -0.29 -3.26
CA PHE A 341 18.55 -0.29 -1.81
C PHE A 341 17.43 0.38 -0.99
N TYR A 342 16.50 1.08 -1.64
CA TYR A 342 15.33 1.67 -0.97
C TYR A 342 14.57 0.63 -0.14
N ASN A 343 14.17 1.02 1.07
CA ASN A 343 13.50 0.14 2.04
C ASN A 343 14.30 -1.15 2.31
N GLN A 344 15.62 -1.04 2.49
CA GLN A 344 16.55 -2.16 2.72
C GLN A 344 16.54 -3.18 1.57
N GLY A 345 16.17 -2.74 0.36
CA GLY A 345 15.95 -3.60 -0.81
C GLY A 345 14.65 -4.41 -0.76
N GLN A 346 13.83 -4.23 0.26
CA GLN A 346 12.59 -4.98 0.51
C GLN A 346 11.41 -4.32 -0.21
N CYS A 347 11.51 -4.19 -1.54
CA CYS A 347 10.47 -3.58 -2.35
C CYS A 347 10.09 -4.48 -3.54
N CYS A 348 8.79 -4.63 -3.81
CA CYS A 348 8.33 -5.40 -4.97
C CYS A 348 8.76 -4.76 -6.30
N THR A 349 9.00 -3.44 -6.32
CA THR A 349 9.49 -2.69 -7.48
C THR A 349 11.01 -2.55 -7.52
N ALA A 350 11.75 -3.22 -6.64
CA ALA A 350 13.20 -3.07 -6.53
C ALA A 350 13.93 -3.32 -7.86
N ALA A 351 14.96 -2.51 -8.13
CA ALA A 351 15.83 -2.58 -9.31
C ALA A 351 16.84 -3.74 -9.18
N SER A 352 16.31 -4.96 -9.16
CA SER A 352 17.09 -6.17 -8.84
C SER A 352 18.00 -6.69 -9.97
N ARG A 353 17.87 -6.15 -11.18
CA ARG A 353 18.73 -6.43 -12.34
C ARG A 353 19.01 -5.12 -13.06
N VAL A 354 20.24 -4.66 -13.04
CA VAL A 354 20.66 -3.46 -13.77
C VAL A 354 21.41 -3.90 -15.03
N PHE A 355 20.87 -3.58 -16.20
CA PHE A 355 21.48 -3.83 -17.50
C PHE A 355 22.11 -2.53 -17.97
N VAL A 356 23.39 -2.56 -18.32
CA VAL A 356 24.15 -1.38 -18.70
C VAL A 356 24.80 -1.64 -20.06
N GLU A 357 24.70 -0.68 -20.96
CA GLU A 357 25.33 -0.76 -22.28
C GLU A 357 26.87 -0.82 -22.17
N GLU A 358 27.50 -1.65 -23.00
CA GLU A 358 28.90 -2.06 -22.89
C GLU A 358 29.87 -0.86 -22.78
N CYS A 359 29.66 0.19 -23.56
CA CYS A 359 30.57 1.33 -23.60
C CYS A 359 30.59 2.21 -22.34
N VAL A 360 29.58 2.10 -21.47
CA VAL A 360 29.52 2.82 -20.18
C VAL A 360 29.54 1.87 -18.98
N TYR A 361 29.69 0.56 -19.21
CA TYR A 361 29.58 -0.48 -18.17
C TYR A 361 30.59 -0.29 -17.03
N ASP A 362 31.88 -0.21 -17.35
CA ASP A 362 32.93 -0.15 -16.34
C ASP A 362 32.82 1.10 -15.47
N GLU A 363 32.51 2.23 -16.08
CA GLU A 363 32.34 3.50 -15.37
C GLU A 363 31.07 3.50 -14.49
N PHE A 364 29.96 2.94 -15.00
CA PHE A 364 28.75 2.74 -14.19
C PHE A 364 29.03 1.88 -12.96
N VAL A 365 29.77 0.79 -13.12
CA VAL A 365 30.12 -0.12 -12.02
C VAL A 365 31.01 0.58 -11.01
N ARG A 366 32.03 1.33 -11.46
CA ARG A 366 32.91 2.11 -10.58
C ARG A 366 32.12 3.09 -9.72
N LEU A 367 31.28 3.92 -10.35
CA LEU A 367 30.42 4.90 -9.68
C LEU A 367 29.40 4.25 -8.74
N SER A 368 28.82 3.12 -9.15
CA SER A 368 27.89 2.34 -8.31
C SER A 368 28.55 1.82 -7.03
N ILE A 369 29.80 1.34 -7.11
CA ILE A 369 30.55 0.88 -5.93
C ILE A 369 30.83 2.06 -4.98
N GLU A 370 31.19 3.22 -5.52
CA GLU A 370 31.43 4.43 -4.72
C GLU A 370 30.16 4.94 -4.05
N SER A 371 29.02 4.91 -4.76
CA SER A 371 27.72 5.27 -4.19
C SER A 371 27.29 4.29 -3.09
N ALA A 372 27.39 2.98 -3.33
CA ALA A 372 27.01 1.96 -2.35
C ALA A 372 27.81 2.06 -1.04
N LYS A 373 29.10 2.40 -1.10
CA LYS A 373 29.96 2.61 0.08
C LYS A 373 29.55 3.81 0.94
N ARG A 374 28.76 4.75 0.41
CA ARG A 374 28.26 5.94 1.12
C ARG A 374 26.92 5.70 1.81
N ILE A 375 26.29 4.54 1.64
CA ILE A 375 25.02 4.22 2.30
C ILE A 375 25.28 4.07 3.80
N VAL A 376 24.63 4.91 4.59
CA VAL A 376 24.68 4.84 6.05
C VAL A 376 23.74 3.75 6.53
N THR A 377 24.25 2.86 7.38
CA THR A 377 23.47 1.83 8.08
C THR A 377 23.60 2.05 9.57
N GLY A 378 22.48 2.11 10.30
CA GLY A 378 22.49 2.43 11.72
C GLY A 378 21.13 2.24 12.38
N ASP A 379 20.95 2.88 13.54
CA ASP A 379 19.67 2.90 14.25
C ASP A 379 18.61 3.59 13.37
N PRO A 380 17.52 2.91 12.98
CA PRO A 380 16.49 3.51 12.13
C PRO A 380 15.71 4.64 12.81
N MET A 381 15.81 4.80 14.15
CA MET A 381 15.20 5.90 14.87
C MET A 381 16.01 7.19 14.83
N ASP A 382 17.30 7.10 14.52
CA ASP A 382 18.16 8.26 14.40
C ASP A 382 17.88 8.97 13.06
N PRO A 383 17.38 10.22 13.06
CA PRO A 383 17.12 10.96 11.83
C PRO A 383 18.37 11.20 10.98
N GLU A 384 19.58 11.06 11.54
CA GLU A 384 20.85 11.20 10.81
C GLU A 384 21.25 9.90 10.08
N ASN A 385 20.72 8.74 10.49
CA ASN A 385 20.96 7.44 9.84
C ASN A 385 20.03 7.19 8.64
N ASP A 386 19.91 8.20 7.77
CA ASP A 386 19.15 8.06 6.55
C ASP A 386 19.90 7.20 5.52
N THR A 387 19.27 6.12 5.06
CA THR A 387 19.82 5.25 4.00
C THR A 387 19.95 5.93 2.64
N ARG A 388 19.56 7.20 2.52
CA ARG A 388 19.86 8.02 1.34
C ARG A 388 21.39 8.26 1.25
N PRO A 389 22.01 8.11 0.06
CA PRO A 389 23.37 8.57 -0.12
C PRO A 389 23.47 10.04 0.29
N ALA A 390 24.44 10.38 1.13
CA ALA A 390 24.79 11.79 1.37
C ALA A 390 25.22 12.42 0.04
N ASP A 391 24.65 13.58 -0.29
CA ASP A 391 24.96 14.36 -1.49
C ASP A 391 26.44 14.78 -1.56
#